data_AF-A0A1I0VNB3-F1
#
_entry.id   AF-A0A1I0VNB3-F1
#
_cell.length_a   1.000
_cell.length_b   1.000
_cell.length_c   1.000
_cell.angle_alpha   90.00
_cell.angle_beta   90.00
_cell.angle_gamma   90.00
#
_symmetry.space_group_name_H-M   'P 1'
#
loop_
_entity.id
_entity.type
_entity.pdbx_description
1 polymer ?
#
loop_
_entity_poly.entity_id
_entity_poly.type
_entity_poly.pdbx_seq_one_letter_code
_entity_poly.pdbx_strand_id
1 'polypeptide(L)'
;MSDKDKRGDGARSGAANRGGKSGGGVGKEGRRAPGGAGDRDRASGGQQERGQSSGAAERADSRGSGAGGGRGASGAGGGRPQGHPQHSRGARDRRQGEAPRQIAGVPVAVGDSVVIDVVGMTHEGQGVGRVEGYTLFVSGAVPGDRVQAEVQSIGKSFGRARMAALVAASPDRIAAPCEIYEACGGCQLQHWGYAAQLRWKREHVAGVLARIGKLPVAPLEEAAGEAGGRESAPDAGRAPVVVHPVIGMDEPWRYRNKAQVPMAAGIGGHGLIGGFFEQGSHQVVDMEACLIQQEQNEETVRAVKRIARSLGYSAYDRATGRGLLRHVVVRHAETTGQRMVVLITNGRDLPHADELCGLIREDIPGVASICQNINTSSTSQVFGEETRVLWGDDVIYDEIGGITFAISARSFFQVNPTQTERLYRTAVDYAGLTGEETVIDAYCGIGTITLFLARHARRVYGVEIIPEAIEDARRNALLNHIANAEFAVGPAEVIMPQWQAEGVAPDVIVVDPPRKGCDPALLATMLELRPARIVYVSCDPATLARDLRVLEDGGYRTVEVQPVDMFPHTTHVECCVLIVRSKE
;
A
#
# COMPACT_ATOMS: atom_id res chain seq x y z
N MET A 1 -5.93 -57.80 10.93
CA MET A 1 -5.31 -59.06 11.41
C MET A 1 -3.93 -59.11 10.76
N SER A 2 -2.86 -58.58 11.37
CA SER A 2 -2.25 -58.92 12.67
C SER A 2 -1.19 -60.01 12.51
N ASP A 3 0.09 -59.63 12.51
CA ASP A 3 1.18 -60.58 12.77
C ASP A 3 2.47 -59.90 13.30
N LYS A 4 3.16 -60.59 14.22
CA LYS A 4 4.62 -60.58 14.57
C LYS A 4 5.37 -59.22 14.68
N ASP A 5 5.85 -58.82 15.87
CA ASP A 5 7.10 -59.23 16.58
C ASP A 5 8.28 -58.24 16.31
N LYS A 6 9.30 -57.98 17.16
CA LYS A 6 9.58 -58.27 18.60
C LYS A 6 10.72 -57.34 19.11
N ARG A 7 10.70 -56.99 20.41
CA ARG A 7 11.79 -56.88 21.44
C ARG A 7 13.24 -56.52 21.02
N GLY A 8 14.05 -55.78 21.79
CA GLY A 8 13.90 -55.16 23.13
C GLY A 8 15.23 -55.07 23.92
N ASP A 9 15.28 -54.24 24.99
CA ASP A 9 16.28 -54.16 26.11
C ASP A 9 17.79 -53.92 25.80
N GLY A 10 18.64 -53.36 26.70
CA GLY A 10 18.43 -52.78 28.04
C GLY A 10 19.76 -52.48 28.83
N ALA A 11 19.65 -51.88 30.04
CA ALA A 11 20.71 -51.50 31.02
C ALA A 11 21.67 -50.32 30.64
N ARG A 12 22.13 -49.37 31.50
CA ARG A 12 22.48 -49.21 32.95
C ARG A 12 23.84 -49.84 33.36
N SER A 13 24.75 -49.24 34.14
CA SER A 13 24.96 -47.90 34.80
C SER A 13 26.50 -47.67 34.97
N GLY A 14 27.17 -46.82 35.78
CA GLY A 14 26.97 -45.92 36.96
C GLY A 14 28.27 -45.94 37.83
N ALA A 15 28.64 -45.06 38.79
CA ALA A 15 28.19 -43.73 39.29
C ALA A 15 29.22 -43.18 40.35
N ALA A 16 29.02 -41.95 40.90
CA ALA A 16 29.70 -41.33 42.09
C ALA A 16 31.20 -40.88 41.99
N ASN A 17 31.80 -40.01 42.84
CA ASN A 17 31.41 -38.83 43.67
C ASN A 17 32.69 -38.17 44.33
N ARG A 18 32.58 -36.98 44.97
CA ARG A 18 33.59 -36.17 45.74
C ARG A 18 34.57 -35.33 44.88
N GLY A 19 35.04 -34.12 45.26
CA GLY A 19 34.58 -33.12 46.26
C GLY A 19 35.68 -32.32 46.99
N GLY A 20 35.61 -30.96 47.07
CA GLY A 20 36.15 -30.18 48.22
C GLY A 20 36.97 -28.87 48.03
N LYS A 21 36.28 -27.70 48.04
CA LYS A 21 36.59 -26.36 48.66
C LYS A 21 37.99 -25.65 48.64
N SER A 22 37.90 -24.31 48.77
CA SER A 22 38.89 -23.27 49.17
C SER A 22 39.80 -22.63 48.09
N GLY A 23 40.18 -21.33 48.16
CA GLY A 23 39.64 -20.22 48.99
C GLY A 23 40.56 -19.00 49.21
N GLY A 24 40.24 -17.83 48.62
CA GLY A 24 40.88 -16.51 48.88
C GLY A 24 42.28 -16.28 48.22
N GLY A 25 42.80 -15.05 48.09
CA GLY A 25 42.21 -13.72 48.27
C GLY A 25 43.23 -12.55 48.30
N VAL A 26 42.85 -11.39 47.73
CA VAL A 26 43.46 -10.02 47.88
C VAL A 26 44.87 -9.75 47.28
N GLY A 27 44.97 -8.64 46.52
CA GLY A 27 46.22 -7.95 46.15
C GLY A 27 45.92 -6.60 45.48
N LYS A 28 46.62 -5.51 45.84
CA LYS A 28 46.33 -4.14 45.37
C LYS A 28 47.60 -3.25 45.31
N GLU A 29 47.49 -2.13 44.58
CA GLU A 29 48.46 -1.02 44.46
C GLU A 29 49.71 -1.22 43.57
N GLY A 30 50.27 -0.14 43.00
CA GLY A 30 51.54 -0.20 42.23
C GLY A 30 51.77 0.81 41.06
N ARG A 31 51.50 2.11 41.24
CA ARG A 31 51.67 3.20 40.23
C ARG A 31 52.95 3.14 39.35
N ARG A 32 52.84 3.50 38.05
CA ARG A 32 53.60 4.63 37.40
C ARG A 32 53.22 4.86 35.92
N ALA A 33 53.38 6.11 35.48
CA ALA A 33 53.45 6.53 34.07
C ALA A 33 54.89 7.02 33.76
N PRO A 34 55.28 7.18 32.48
CA PRO A 34 55.09 8.44 31.74
C PRO A 34 54.58 8.24 30.29
N GLY A 35 54.31 9.25 29.46
CA GLY A 35 54.23 10.70 29.73
C GLY A 35 54.89 11.60 28.64
N GLY A 36 54.07 12.21 27.77
CA GLY A 36 54.47 13.27 26.82
C GLY A 36 55.04 12.79 25.47
N ALA A 37 55.23 13.64 24.46
CA ALA A 37 54.69 15.00 24.20
C ALA A 37 55.01 15.42 22.74
N GLY A 38 54.33 16.46 22.21
CA GLY A 38 54.61 17.08 20.90
C GLY A 38 53.56 16.75 19.82
N ASP A 39 53.13 17.68 18.97
CA ASP A 39 53.37 19.13 19.03
C ASP A 39 52.23 19.96 18.39
N ARG A 40 52.30 21.29 18.49
CA ARG A 40 51.34 22.26 17.92
C ARG A 40 52.03 23.33 17.09
N ASP A 41 51.59 23.52 15.85
CA ASP A 41 51.43 24.84 15.22
C ASP A 41 50.24 24.73 14.23
N ARG A 42 49.30 25.67 14.06
CA ARG A 42 49.24 27.15 14.00
C ARG A 42 49.62 27.74 12.64
N ALA A 43 48.85 28.80 12.32
CA ALA A 43 49.00 29.74 11.21
C ALA A 43 48.72 29.22 9.78
N SER A 44 48.23 30.02 8.82
CA SER A 44 47.33 31.20 8.93
C SER A 44 46.86 31.70 7.55
N GLY A 45 45.55 31.95 7.41
CA GLY A 45 44.99 32.96 6.49
C GLY A 45 45.00 32.67 4.98
N GLY A 46 44.19 33.43 4.22
CA GLY A 46 44.22 33.43 2.74
C GLY A 46 42.85 33.28 2.04
N GLN A 47 42.19 34.42 1.80
CA GLN A 47 41.70 34.91 0.49
C GLN A 47 41.76 33.98 -0.76
N GLN A 48 40.88 34.06 -1.77
CA GLN A 48 39.56 34.73 -1.97
C GLN A 48 38.93 34.20 -3.30
N GLU A 49 37.87 34.85 -3.80
CA GLU A 49 37.20 34.63 -5.12
C GLU A 49 36.44 33.28 -5.26
N ARG A 50 35.18 33.16 -5.71
CA ARG A 50 34.30 33.83 -6.71
C ARG A 50 34.57 33.47 -8.19
N GLY A 51 33.81 32.53 -8.74
CA GLY A 51 33.75 32.26 -10.18
C GLY A 51 32.59 31.36 -10.62
N GLN A 52 31.59 31.97 -11.28
CA GLN A 52 30.70 31.47 -12.36
C GLN A 52 30.51 29.94 -12.55
N SER A 53 29.33 29.29 -12.55
CA SER A 53 27.94 29.58 -12.99
C SER A 53 27.52 28.93 -14.34
N SER A 54 26.81 27.80 -14.27
CA SER A 54 25.81 27.34 -15.26
C SER A 54 24.99 26.17 -14.68
N GLY A 55 23.73 25.92 -15.05
CA GLY A 55 22.81 26.81 -15.75
C GLY A 55 21.86 26.13 -16.74
N ALA A 56 20.79 25.48 -16.28
CA ALA A 56 19.64 25.11 -17.12
C ALA A 56 18.37 24.95 -16.27
N ALA A 57 17.32 25.72 -16.58
CA ALA A 57 15.97 25.54 -16.04
C ALA A 57 14.95 26.08 -17.05
N GLU A 58 13.95 25.27 -17.40
CA GLU A 58 12.90 25.61 -18.36
C GLU A 58 11.56 24.99 -17.94
N ARG A 59 10.39 25.55 -18.30
CA ARG A 59 10.02 26.94 -18.63
C ARG A 59 8.50 27.02 -18.41
N ALA A 60 8.02 27.99 -17.63
CA ALA A 60 6.59 28.27 -17.51
C ALA A 60 6.25 29.50 -18.36
N ASP A 61 5.40 29.32 -19.38
CA ASP A 61 5.06 30.41 -20.30
C ASP A 61 3.90 31.27 -19.76
N SER A 62 3.88 32.56 -20.09
CA SER A 62 2.92 33.51 -19.51
C SER A 62 2.52 34.65 -20.45
N ARG A 63 1.21 34.89 -20.55
CA ARG A 63 0.57 36.07 -21.18
C ARG A 63 -0.77 36.32 -20.47
N GLY A 64 -1.14 37.53 -20.06
CA GLY A 64 -0.42 38.80 -20.06
C GLY A 64 -1.35 39.97 -19.71
N SER A 65 -0.79 41.16 -19.45
CA SER A 65 -1.51 42.44 -19.19
C SER A 65 -2.30 42.51 -17.85
N GLY A 66 -2.36 43.66 -17.16
CA GLY A 66 -1.62 44.91 -17.36
C GLY A 66 -2.09 46.05 -16.42
N ALA A 67 -1.13 46.78 -15.84
CA ALA A 67 -1.18 48.12 -15.21
C ALA A 67 -2.48 48.69 -14.57
N GLY A 68 -2.37 49.20 -13.34
CA GLY A 68 -3.34 50.16 -12.76
C GLY A 68 -3.31 50.22 -11.24
N GLY A 69 -2.75 51.30 -10.66
CA GLY A 69 -2.68 51.50 -9.20
C GLY A 69 -3.52 52.70 -8.73
N GLY A 70 -4.04 52.64 -7.50
CA GLY A 70 -4.75 53.74 -6.86
C GLY A 70 -4.86 53.55 -5.34
N ARG A 71 -4.56 54.59 -4.57
CA ARG A 71 -4.75 54.63 -3.10
C ARG A 71 -5.96 55.52 -2.77
N GLY A 72 -6.74 55.12 -1.77
CA GLY A 72 -7.82 55.93 -1.19
C GLY A 72 -8.29 55.30 0.12
N ALA A 73 -8.63 56.11 1.13
CA ALA A 73 -8.93 55.62 2.48
C ALA A 73 -10.00 56.45 3.18
N SER A 74 -10.67 55.81 4.15
CA SER A 74 -11.53 56.38 5.19
C SER A 74 -12.86 57.07 4.78
N GLY A 75 -13.90 56.82 5.57
CA GLY A 75 -15.22 57.42 5.49
C GLY A 75 -16.18 56.62 6.39
N ALA A 76 -16.85 57.27 7.35
CA ALA A 76 -17.59 56.59 8.41
C ALA A 76 -19.01 57.15 8.62
N GLY A 77 -19.89 56.33 9.21
CA GLY A 77 -21.30 56.63 9.49
C GLY A 77 -22.26 55.69 8.73
N GLY A 78 -23.40 55.29 9.27
CA GLY A 78 -23.95 55.55 10.60
C GLY A 78 -25.48 55.64 10.58
N GLY A 79 -26.19 54.54 10.84
CA GLY A 79 -27.66 54.55 10.83
C GLY A 79 -28.35 53.22 11.19
N ARG A 80 -29.28 53.29 12.15
CA ARG A 80 -30.24 52.27 12.62
C ARG A 80 -31.38 53.03 13.33
N PRO A 81 -32.57 52.43 13.59
CA PRO A 81 -33.34 51.48 12.78
C PRO A 81 -34.84 51.88 12.67
N GLN A 82 -35.59 51.27 11.74
CA GLN A 82 -37.07 51.15 11.68
C GLN A 82 -37.42 50.34 10.42
N GLY A 83 -38.51 49.58 10.30
CA GLY A 83 -39.54 49.15 11.27
C GLY A 83 -40.54 48.24 10.55
N HIS A 84 -41.06 47.18 11.19
CA HIS A 84 -42.02 46.26 10.55
C HIS A 84 -43.44 46.86 10.48
N PRO A 85 -44.17 46.52 9.41
CA PRO A 85 -45.46 45.83 9.60
C PRO A 85 -45.46 44.43 8.94
N GLN A 86 -46.54 43.68 9.19
CA GLN A 86 -46.77 42.32 8.68
C GLN A 86 -47.85 42.29 7.58
N HIS A 87 -48.18 41.07 7.11
CA HIS A 87 -49.08 40.73 5.99
C HIS A 87 -48.50 41.02 4.59
N SER A 88 -48.78 40.23 3.55
CA SER A 88 -49.68 39.07 3.43
C SER A 88 -49.02 37.88 2.68
N ARG A 89 -49.75 36.77 2.52
CA ARG A 89 -49.23 35.52 1.92
C ARG A 89 -49.10 35.65 0.39
N GLY A 90 -47.88 35.60 -0.13
CA GLY A 90 -47.60 35.33 -1.55
C GLY A 90 -46.89 33.98 -1.69
N ALA A 91 -47.50 33.02 -2.37
CA ALA A 91 -46.88 31.73 -2.65
C ALA A 91 -45.69 31.93 -3.60
N ARG A 92 -44.47 31.65 -3.15
CA ARG A 92 -43.30 31.65 -4.04
C ARG A 92 -43.23 30.32 -4.77
N ASP A 93 -43.17 30.45 -6.09
CA ASP A 93 -43.27 29.35 -7.04
C ASP A 93 -42.24 28.24 -6.76
N ARG A 94 -42.64 26.99 -6.99
CA ARG A 94 -41.68 25.88 -6.99
C ARG A 94 -40.80 26.07 -8.21
N ARG A 95 -39.47 26.12 -8.03
CA ARG A 95 -38.54 26.13 -9.16
C ARG A 95 -38.85 24.91 -10.03
N GLN A 96 -39.35 25.17 -11.23
CA GLN A 96 -39.60 24.14 -12.24
C GLN A 96 -38.25 23.53 -12.61
N GLY A 97 -38.20 22.20 -12.78
CA GLY A 97 -36.95 21.49 -12.98
C GLY A 97 -36.25 21.91 -14.27
N GLU A 98 -34.91 21.97 -14.24
CA GLU A 98 -34.15 21.93 -15.48
C GLU A 98 -34.50 20.62 -16.21
N ALA A 99 -34.80 20.70 -17.51
CA ALA A 99 -35.03 19.50 -18.30
C ALA A 99 -33.76 18.61 -18.27
N PRO A 100 -33.90 17.27 -18.19
CA PRO A 100 -32.77 16.39 -18.06
C PRO A 100 -31.83 16.55 -19.26
N ARG A 101 -30.52 16.67 -18.98
CA ARG A 101 -29.51 16.94 -20.00
C ARG A 101 -29.38 15.75 -20.94
N GLN A 102 -30.05 15.80 -22.09
CA GLN A 102 -29.97 14.79 -23.14
C GLN A 102 -28.78 15.09 -24.07
N ILE A 103 -27.99 14.07 -24.40
CA ILE A 103 -26.93 14.15 -25.41
C ILE A 103 -27.45 13.50 -26.69
N ALA A 104 -27.37 14.20 -27.82
CA ALA A 104 -27.80 13.66 -29.10
C ALA A 104 -27.04 12.37 -29.45
N GLY A 105 -27.77 11.30 -29.76
CA GLY A 105 -27.21 9.97 -30.05
C GLY A 105 -26.95 9.09 -28.81
N VAL A 106 -27.30 9.54 -27.60
CA VAL A 106 -27.28 8.70 -26.38
C VAL A 106 -28.72 8.20 -26.10
N PRO A 107 -28.95 6.89 -25.89
CA PRO A 107 -30.29 6.31 -25.74
C PRO A 107 -30.92 6.50 -24.35
N VAL A 108 -30.28 7.27 -23.46
CA VAL A 108 -30.73 7.54 -22.09
C VAL A 108 -30.45 8.98 -21.66
N ALA A 109 -31.29 9.53 -20.80
CA ALA A 109 -31.14 10.83 -20.15
C ALA A 109 -30.83 10.66 -18.64
N VAL A 110 -30.42 11.75 -17.99
CA VAL A 110 -30.21 11.77 -16.53
C VAL A 110 -31.56 11.71 -15.81
N GLY A 111 -31.70 10.78 -14.87
CA GLY A 111 -32.96 10.47 -14.17
C GLY A 111 -33.73 9.30 -14.78
N ASP A 112 -33.33 8.77 -15.93
CA ASP A 112 -33.97 7.58 -16.53
C ASP A 112 -33.72 6.33 -15.67
N SER A 113 -34.74 5.49 -15.57
CA SER A 113 -34.72 4.19 -14.88
C SER A 113 -34.79 3.07 -15.91
N VAL A 114 -33.66 2.42 -16.20
CA VAL A 114 -33.55 1.35 -17.20
C VAL A 114 -33.30 0.00 -16.54
N VAL A 115 -33.85 -1.09 -17.10
CA VAL A 115 -33.51 -2.46 -16.66
C VAL A 115 -32.40 -2.99 -17.55
N ILE A 116 -31.28 -3.38 -16.94
CA ILE A 116 -30.10 -3.92 -17.63
C ILE A 116 -29.56 -5.16 -16.94
N ASP A 117 -29.05 -6.08 -17.77
CA ASP A 117 -28.29 -7.24 -17.34
C ASP A 117 -26.79 -6.86 -17.23
N VAL A 118 -26.14 -7.28 -16.14
CA VAL A 118 -24.76 -6.90 -15.81
C VAL A 118 -23.80 -7.99 -16.27
N VAL A 119 -22.97 -7.67 -17.26
CA VAL A 119 -22.15 -8.65 -18.01
C VAL A 119 -20.66 -8.58 -17.68
N GLY A 120 -20.25 -7.68 -16.78
CA GLY A 120 -18.86 -7.46 -16.39
C GLY A 120 -18.75 -6.42 -15.28
N MET A 121 -17.53 -6.03 -14.93
CA MET A 121 -17.26 -5.06 -13.85
C MET A 121 -15.99 -4.25 -14.15
N THR A 122 -15.98 -2.96 -13.80
CA THR A 122 -14.82 -2.08 -13.95
C THR A 122 -13.78 -2.28 -12.83
N HIS A 123 -12.57 -1.75 -12.99
CA HIS A 123 -11.52 -1.85 -11.96
C HIS A 123 -11.86 -1.14 -10.63
N GLU A 124 -12.82 -0.21 -10.65
CA GLU A 124 -13.37 0.46 -9.47
C GLU A 124 -14.52 -0.31 -8.80
N GLY A 125 -14.95 -1.45 -9.37
CA GLY A 125 -16.04 -2.27 -8.82
C GLY A 125 -17.44 -1.81 -9.26
N GLN A 126 -17.56 -1.09 -10.38
CA GLN A 126 -18.86 -0.74 -10.96
C GLN A 126 -19.29 -1.82 -11.95
N GLY A 127 -20.50 -2.37 -11.81
CA GLY A 127 -21.08 -3.33 -12.75
C GLY A 127 -21.26 -2.72 -14.14
N VAL A 128 -20.95 -3.47 -15.18
CA VAL A 128 -21.02 -3.03 -16.59
C VAL A 128 -22.24 -3.66 -17.26
N GLY A 129 -23.19 -2.81 -17.66
CA GLY A 129 -24.32 -3.19 -18.51
C GLY A 129 -24.42 -2.32 -19.77
N ARG A 130 -25.36 -2.62 -20.67
CA ARG A 130 -25.59 -1.83 -21.89
C ARG A 130 -27.07 -1.59 -22.18
N VAL A 131 -27.39 -0.40 -22.68
CA VAL A 131 -28.68 -0.03 -23.28
C VAL A 131 -28.41 0.32 -24.73
N GLU A 132 -28.99 -0.42 -25.68
CA GLU A 132 -28.82 -0.16 -27.14
C GLU A 132 -27.35 0.01 -27.59
N GLY A 133 -26.43 -0.73 -26.93
CA GLY A 133 -24.99 -0.65 -27.16
C GLY A 133 -24.25 0.42 -26.34
N TYR A 134 -24.93 1.46 -25.86
CA TYR A 134 -24.37 2.46 -24.94
C TYR A 134 -24.08 1.82 -23.57
N THR A 135 -22.89 2.09 -23.02
CA THR A 135 -22.42 1.42 -21.79
C THR A 135 -22.83 2.20 -20.54
N LEU A 136 -23.33 1.51 -19.52
CA LEU A 136 -23.61 2.06 -18.20
C LEU A 136 -22.76 1.37 -17.13
N PHE A 137 -22.14 2.17 -16.27
CA PHE A 137 -21.47 1.71 -15.06
C PHE A 137 -22.39 1.89 -13.86
N VAL A 138 -22.73 0.78 -13.19
CA VAL A 138 -23.70 0.72 -12.09
C VAL A 138 -22.98 0.45 -10.77
N SER A 139 -23.01 1.40 -9.84
CA SER A 139 -22.46 1.17 -8.50
C SER A 139 -23.27 0.12 -7.73
N GLY A 140 -22.58 -0.82 -7.07
CA GLY A 140 -23.18 -1.86 -6.22
C GLY A 140 -23.76 -3.08 -6.95
N ALA A 141 -23.58 -3.18 -8.28
CA ALA A 141 -24.04 -4.31 -9.09
C ALA A 141 -22.85 -5.16 -9.60
N VAL A 142 -23.04 -6.48 -9.68
CA VAL A 142 -22.00 -7.48 -10.02
C VAL A 142 -22.38 -8.30 -11.26
N PRO A 143 -21.40 -8.93 -11.95
CA PRO A 143 -21.68 -9.83 -13.08
C PRO A 143 -22.72 -10.89 -12.73
N GLY A 144 -23.72 -11.05 -13.61
CA GLY A 144 -24.86 -11.95 -13.42
C GLY A 144 -26.08 -11.33 -12.74
N ASP A 145 -25.98 -10.12 -12.18
CA ASP A 145 -27.17 -9.38 -11.72
C ASP A 145 -28.01 -8.90 -12.91
N ARG A 146 -29.32 -8.76 -12.67
CA ARG A 146 -30.22 -7.94 -13.47
C ARG A 146 -30.76 -6.81 -12.60
N VAL A 147 -30.53 -5.56 -12.99
CA VAL A 147 -30.78 -4.39 -12.14
C VAL A 147 -31.68 -3.38 -12.82
N GLN A 148 -32.50 -2.70 -12.02
CA GLN A 148 -33.11 -1.43 -12.38
C GLN A 148 -32.09 -0.34 -12.00
N ALA A 149 -31.46 0.26 -13.01
CA ALA A 149 -30.41 1.26 -12.87
C ALA A 149 -30.97 2.67 -13.14
N GLU A 150 -30.76 3.58 -12.20
CA GLU A 150 -31.14 4.99 -12.34
C GLU A 150 -29.92 5.81 -12.80
N VAL A 151 -30.02 6.43 -13.97
CA VAL A 151 -28.92 7.14 -14.65
C VAL A 151 -28.60 8.46 -13.95
N GLN A 152 -27.43 8.53 -13.31
CA GLN A 152 -26.96 9.70 -12.55
C GLN A 152 -26.20 10.71 -13.43
N SER A 153 -25.51 10.24 -14.46
CA SER A 153 -24.78 11.10 -15.41
C SER A 153 -24.53 10.38 -16.74
N ILE A 154 -24.47 11.15 -17.82
CA ILE A 154 -24.19 10.63 -19.17
C ILE A 154 -22.99 11.36 -19.80
N GLY A 155 -22.15 10.60 -20.50
CA GLY A 155 -21.09 11.08 -21.39
C GLY A 155 -21.34 10.64 -22.84
N LYS A 156 -20.39 10.91 -23.74
CA LYS A 156 -20.53 10.55 -25.16
C LYS A 156 -20.48 9.04 -25.44
N SER A 157 -19.79 8.27 -24.58
CA SER A 157 -19.51 6.84 -24.83
C SER A 157 -19.97 5.91 -23.70
N PHE A 158 -20.17 6.46 -22.50
CA PHE A 158 -20.68 5.74 -21.34
C PHE A 158 -21.41 6.71 -20.39
N GLY A 159 -22.30 6.17 -19.57
CA GLY A 159 -22.92 6.86 -18.44
C GLY A 159 -22.62 6.15 -17.11
N ARG A 160 -22.96 6.81 -15.99
CA ARG A 160 -22.97 6.22 -14.65
C ARG A 160 -24.38 6.20 -14.09
N ALA A 161 -24.71 5.12 -13.40
CA ALA A 161 -25.98 4.89 -12.76
C ALA A 161 -25.80 4.33 -11.35
N ARG A 162 -26.84 4.46 -10.53
CA ARG A 162 -26.97 3.72 -9.26
C ARG A 162 -27.93 2.56 -9.43
N MET A 163 -27.70 1.45 -8.72
CA MET A 163 -28.73 0.42 -8.57
C MET A 163 -29.90 1.01 -7.77
N ALA A 164 -31.08 1.08 -8.37
CA ALA A 164 -32.31 1.52 -7.72
C ALA A 164 -33.12 0.33 -7.16
N ALA A 165 -33.10 -0.81 -7.88
CA ALA A 165 -33.59 -2.09 -7.38
C ALA A 165 -32.84 -3.26 -8.07
N LEU A 166 -32.74 -4.39 -7.36
CA LEU A 166 -32.26 -5.66 -7.89
C LEU A 166 -33.47 -6.43 -8.45
N VAL A 167 -33.46 -6.73 -9.75
CA VAL A 167 -34.55 -7.43 -10.45
C VAL A 167 -34.32 -8.94 -10.46
N ALA A 168 -33.07 -9.37 -10.60
CA ALA A 168 -32.61 -10.72 -10.30
C ALA A 168 -31.17 -10.65 -9.77
N ALA A 169 -30.86 -11.48 -8.77
CA ALA A 169 -29.52 -11.57 -8.20
C ALA A 169 -28.60 -12.47 -9.06
N SER A 170 -27.33 -12.09 -9.18
CA SER A 170 -26.26 -13.01 -9.57
C SER A 170 -26.24 -14.24 -8.65
N PRO A 171 -26.00 -15.47 -9.15
CA PRO A 171 -25.95 -16.66 -8.30
C PRO A 171 -24.79 -16.63 -7.28
N ASP A 172 -23.76 -15.80 -7.53
CA ASP A 172 -22.65 -15.57 -6.60
C ASP A 172 -22.91 -14.39 -5.63
N ARG A 173 -24.05 -13.67 -5.71
CA ARG A 173 -24.33 -12.51 -4.85
C ARG A 173 -24.65 -12.95 -3.42
N ILE A 174 -24.07 -12.25 -2.45
CA ILE A 174 -24.29 -12.44 -1.01
C ILE A 174 -24.64 -11.11 -0.32
N ALA A 175 -25.14 -11.18 0.91
CA ALA A 175 -25.21 -10.00 1.77
C ALA A 175 -23.80 -9.64 2.26
N ALA A 176 -23.43 -8.36 2.21
CA ALA A 176 -22.18 -7.89 2.79
C ALA A 176 -22.27 -7.96 4.33
N PRO A 177 -21.33 -8.62 5.04
CA PRO A 177 -21.43 -8.81 6.50
C PRO A 177 -20.97 -7.60 7.33
N CYS A 178 -20.26 -6.63 6.74
CA CYS A 178 -19.83 -5.43 7.46
C CYS A 178 -20.95 -4.38 7.55
N GLU A 179 -21.34 -3.99 8.76
CA GLU A 179 -22.46 -3.06 9.02
C GLU A 179 -22.32 -1.70 8.30
N ILE A 180 -21.09 -1.21 8.13
CA ILE A 180 -20.79 0.07 7.47
C ILE A 180 -20.48 -0.06 5.97
N TYR A 181 -20.71 -1.25 5.37
CA TYR A 181 -20.26 -1.56 4.00
C TYR A 181 -20.76 -0.54 2.95
N GLU A 182 -22.05 -0.22 2.93
CA GLU A 182 -22.67 0.66 1.92
C GLU A 182 -22.16 2.13 1.98
N ALA A 183 -21.54 2.54 3.09
CA ALA A 183 -21.00 3.88 3.27
C ALA A 183 -19.46 3.93 3.19
N CYS A 184 -18.78 2.86 3.60
CA CYS A 184 -17.33 2.81 3.74
C CYS A 184 -16.61 2.58 2.41
N GLY A 185 -15.82 3.55 1.94
CA GLY A 185 -15.02 3.41 0.71
C GLY A 185 -13.88 2.38 0.77
N GLY A 186 -13.72 1.66 1.89
CA GLY A 186 -12.61 0.72 2.14
C GLY A 186 -12.76 -0.68 1.53
N CYS A 187 -13.97 -1.10 1.17
CA CYS A 187 -14.24 -2.37 0.47
C CYS A 187 -15.17 -2.13 -0.73
N GLN A 188 -15.17 -3.04 -1.70
CA GLN A 188 -15.98 -2.91 -2.93
C GLN A 188 -16.71 -4.20 -3.34
N LEU A 189 -16.33 -5.37 -2.79
CA LEU A 189 -16.80 -6.68 -3.24
C LEU A 189 -17.41 -7.57 -2.14
N GLN A 190 -17.70 -7.04 -0.94
CA GLN A 190 -18.25 -7.87 0.16
C GLN A 190 -19.63 -8.48 -0.15
N HIS A 191 -20.38 -7.91 -1.10
CA HIS A 191 -21.67 -8.42 -1.55
C HIS A 191 -21.55 -9.51 -2.64
N TRP A 192 -20.34 -10.03 -2.88
CA TRP A 192 -20.06 -11.04 -3.89
C TRP A 192 -19.22 -12.19 -3.32
N GLY A 193 -19.61 -13.43 -3.62
CA GLY A 193 -18.99 -14.65 -3.10
C GLY A 193 -17.51 -14.72 -3.44
N TYR A 194 -16.69 -15.14 -2.48
CA TYR A 194 -15.23 -14.98 -2.56
C TYR A 194 -14.61 -15.67 -3.80
N ALA A 195 -15.08 -16.87 -4.14
CA ALA A 195 -14.68 -17.58 -5.36
C ALA A 195 -14.96 -16.78 -6.66
N ALA A 196 -16.03 -15.96 -6.70
CA ALA A 196 -16.33 -15.11 -7.85
C ALA A 196 -15.41 -13.89 -7.92
N GLN A 197 -15.04 -13.30 -6.77
CA GLN A 197 -14.01 -12.26 -6.70
C GLN A 197 -12.68 -12.77 -7.28
N LEU A 198 -12.27 -14.00 -6.94
CA LEU A 198 -11.04 -14.62 -7.46
C LEU A 198 -11.12 -14.89 -8.98
N ARG A 199 -12.25 -15.42 -9.49
CA ARG A 199 -12.46 -15.58 -10.94
C ARG A 199 -12.31 -14.25 -11.68
N TRP A 200 -13.01 -13.21 -11.22
CA TRP A 200 -12.95 -11.89 -11.81
C TRP A 200 -11.56 -11.24 -11.73
N LYS A 201 -10.84 -11.39 -10.61
CA LYS A 201 -9.45 -10.87 -10.50
C LYS A 201 -8.53 -11.53 -11.54
N ARG A 202 -8.70 -12.82 -11.84
CA ARG A 202 -7.99 -13.54 -12.92
C ARG A 202 -8.35 -12.99 -14.31
N GLU A 203 -9.66 -12.88 -14.59
CA GLU A 203 -10.19 -12.34 -15.84
C GLU A 203 -9.74 -10.89 -16.10
N HIS A 204 -9.70 -10.08 -15.04
CA HIS A 204 -9.24 -8.70 -15.09
C HIS A 204 -7.76 -8.61 -15.49
N VAL A 205 -6.89 -9.38 -14.83
CA VAL A 205 -5.46 -9.45 -15.18
C VAL A 205 -5.27 -9.92 -16.63
N ALA A 206 -5.89 -11.03 -17.01
CA ALA A 206 -5.79 -11.58 -18.37
C ALA A 206 -6.26 -10.60 -19.45
N GLY A 207 -7.45 -10.00 -19.27
CA GLY A 207 -8.03 -9.03 -20.19
C GLY A 207 -7.23 -7.72 -20.28
N VAL A 208 -6.51 -7.34 -19.21
CA VAL A 208 -5.62 -6.17 -19.21
C VAL A 208 -4.30 -6.48 -19.92
N LEU A 209 -3.68 -7.64 -19.68
CA LEU A 209 -2.47 -8.08 -20.40
C LEU A 209 -2.71 -8.19 -21.91
N ALA A 210 -3.84 -8.77 -22.33
CA ALA A 210 -4.23 -8.87 -23.73
C ALA A 210 -4.53 -7.50 -24.36
N ARG A 211 -5.28 -6.62 -23.68
CA ARG A 211 -5.77 -5.35 -24.26
C ARG A 211 -4.77 -4.20 -24.20
N ILE A 212 -4.01 -4.08 -23.10
CA ILE A 212 -3.05 -2.99 -22.89
C ILE A 212 -1.65 -3.45 -23.31
N GLY A 213 -1.21 -4.60 -22.81
CA GLY A 213 0.11 -5.16 -23.11
C GLY A 213 0.22 -5.76 -24.51
N LYS A 214 -0.92 -6.02 -25.19
CA LYS A 214 -0.97 -6.70 -26.50
C LYS A 214 -0.26 -8.06 -26.47
N LEU A 215 -0.31 -8.75 -25.33
CA LEU A 215 0.32 -10.05 -25.14
C LEU A 215 -0.66 -11.15 -25.56
N PRO A 216 -0.21 -12.23 -26.23
CA PRO A 216 -1.04 -13.41 -26.41
C PRO A 216 -1.21 -14.08 -25.04
N VAL A 217 -2.44 -14.14 -24.52
CA VAL A 217 -2.76 -14.76 -23.22
C VAL A 217 -3.47 -16.10 -23.46
N ALA A 218 -3.13 -17.12 -22.67
CA ALA A 218 -3.70 -18.46 -22.79
C ALA A 218 -5.18 -18.50 -22.32
N PRO A 219 -6.00 -19.43 -22.83
CA PRO A 219 -7.34 -19.68 -22.31
C PRO A 219 -7.33 -19.98 -20.81
N LEU A 220 -8.17 -19.29 -20.03
CA LEU A 220 -8.20 -19.44 -18.57
C LEU A 220 -8.77 -20.80 -18.10
N GLU A 221 -9.47 -21.50 -18.99
CA GLU A 221 -10.04 -22.83 -18.76
C GLU A 221 -8.97 -23.94 -18.82
N GLU A 222 -7.98 -23.80 -19.71
CA GLU A 222 -6.88 -24.76 -19.87
C GLU A 222 -5.85 -24.64 -18.74
N ALA A 223 -5.56 -23.42 -18.30
CA ALA A 223 -4.59 -23.10 -17.25
C ALA A 223 -5.09 -23.43 -15.82
N ALA A 224 -5.80 -24.55 -15.66
CA ALA A 224 -6.20 -25.14 -14.39
C ALA A 224 -5.91 -26.65 -14.31
N GLY A 225 -5.42 -27.27 -15.39
CA GLY A 225 -4.93 -28.65 -15.41
C GLY A 225 -3.40 -28.74 -15.26
N GLU A 226 -2.91 -29.94 -14.95
CA GLU A 226 -1.48 -30.27 -15.04
C GLU A 226 -0.99 -30.10 -16.49
N ALA A 227 0.31 -29.85 -16.68
CA ALA A 227 0.88 -29.44 -17.96
C ALA A 227 0.85 -30.56 -19.04
N GLY A 228 -0.29 -30.71 -19.73
CA GLY A 228 -0.49 -31.72 -20.78
C GLY A 228 -1.61 -31.37 -21.75
N GLY A 229 -1.26 -31.23 -23.03
CA GLY A 229 -2.19 -30.91 -24.13
C GLY A 229 -1.77 -29.67 -24.91
N ARG A 230 -1.81 -29.75 -26.24
CA ARG A 230 -1.66 -28.62 -27.16
C ARG A 230 -2.76 -28.71 -28.21
N GLU A 231 -3.47 -27.61 -28.44
CA GLU A 231 -3.85 -27.02 -29.74
C GLU A 231 -4.99 -26.01 -29.46
N SER A 232 -4.86 -24.73 -29.82
CA SER A 232 -4.47 -24.25 -31.15
C SER A 232 -3.95 -22.79 -31.13
N ALA A 233 -3.28 -22.35 -32.20
CA ALA A 233 -2.63 -21.04 -32.29
C ALA A 233 -3.62 -19.90 -32.68
N PRO A 234 -3.27 -18.63 -32.37
CA PRO A 234 -2.61 -17.85 -33.43
C PRO A 234 -1.58 -16.81 -32.94
N ASP A 235 -0.30 -17.14 -33.02
CA ASP A 235 0.69 -16.36 -33.81
C ASP A 235 1.92 -17.24 -34.11
N ALA A 236 2.68 -16.94 -35.17
CA ALA A 236 3.68 -17.83 -35.75
C ALA A 236 5.03 -17.83 -35.00
N GLY A 237 5.08 -18.52 -33.85
CA GLY A 237 6.32 -18.94 -33.20
C GLY A 237 6.42 -18.68 -31.69
N ARG A 238 5.40 -18.06 -31.09
CA ARG A 238 5.46 -17.58 -29.70
C ARG A 238 4.42 -18.26 -28.80
N ALA A 239 4.86 -18.83 -27.67
CA ALA A 239 3.97 -19.37 -26.66
C ALA A 239 3.16 -18.25 -25.95
N PRO A 240 1.87 -18.47 -25.64
CA PRO A 240 1.05 -17.51 -24.91
C PRO A 240 1.48 -17.41 -23.43
N VAL A 241 1.16 -16.27 -22.82
CA VAL A 241 1.34 -16.00 -21.39
C VAL A 241 0.30 -16.78 -20.60
N VAL A 242 0.75 -17.59 -19.64
CA VAL A 242 -0.15 -18.26 -18.69
C VAL A 242 -0.55 -17.29 -17.59
N VAL A 243 -1.85 -17.18 -17.28
CA VAL A 243 -2.33 -16.43 -16.11
C VAL A 243 -2.94 -17.43 -15.14
N HIS A 244 -2.24 -17.71 -14.05
CA HIS A 244 -2.63 -18.73 -13.07
C HIS A 244 -3.92 -18.37 -12.31
N PRO A 245 -4.59 -19.35 -11.67
CA PRO A 245 -5.64 -19.04 -10.71
C PRO A 245 -5.12 -18.11 -9.61
N VAL A 246 -5.93 -17.16 -9.15
CA VAL A 246 -5.53 -16.22 -8.10
C VAL A 246 -5.31 -16.97 -6.79
N ILE A 247 -4.15 -16.79 -6.16
CA ILE A 247 -3.91 -17.30 -4.80
C ILE A 247 -4.80 -16.48 -3.84
N GLY A 248 -5.89 -17.08 -3.40
CA GLY A 248 -6.81 -16.52 -2.40
C GLY A 248 -6.38 -16.82 -0.96
N MET A 249 -7.17 -16.33 -0.01
CA MET A 249 -7.06 -16.68 1.41
C MET A 249 -8.11 -17.72 1.80
N ASP A 250 -7.74 -18.68 2.65
CA ASP A 250 -8.68 -19.67 3.19
C ASP A 250 -9.76 -19.00 4.08
N GLU A 251 -9.36 -18.01 4.88
CA GLU A 251 -10.21 -17.10 5.64
C GLU A 251 -9.92 -15.67 5.17
N PRO A 252 -10.76 -15.03 4.32
CA PRO A 252 -10.48 -13.74 3.68
C PRO A 252 -10.71 -12.51 4.58
N TRP A 253 -10.81 -12.71 5.90
CA TRP A 253 -11.13 -11.70 6.90
C TRP A 253 -9.95 -11.48 7.85
N ARG A 254 -10.05 -10.46 8.72
CA ARG A 254 -9.07 -10.13 9.78
C ARG A 254 -7.61 -9.94 9.33
N TYR A 255 -7.33 -9.85 8.03
CA TYR A 255 -5.98 -9.95 7.49
C TYR A 255 -5.10 -8.70 7.63
N ARG A 256 -5.66 -7.52 7.93
CA ARG A 256 -4.88 -6.26 7.94
C ARG A 256 -4.16 -6.02 9.26
N ASN A 257 -2.83 -6.10 9.22
CA ASN A 257 -1.91 -5.78 10.32
C ASN A 257 -1.79 -4.27 10.62
N LYS A 258 -2.35 -3.40 9.76
CA LYS A 258 -2.25 -1.94 9.87
C LYS A 258 -3.58 -1.22 9.64
N ALA A 259 -4.03 -0.48 10.64
CA ALA A 259 -5.14 0.47 10.56
C ALA A 259 -4.62 1.89 10.37
N GLN A 260 -5.29 2.69 9.54
CA GLN A 260 -5.00 4.10 9.31
C GLN A 260 -6.33 4.86 9.28
N VAL A 261 -6.61 5.56 10.38
CA VAL A 261 -7.94 6.05 10.74
C VAL A 261 -7.93 7.57 10.74
N PRO A 262 -8.47 8.25 9.70
CA PRO A 262 -8.76 9.68 9.77
C PRO A 262 -9.70 10.01 10.92
N MET A 263 -9.38 11.11 11.61
CA MET A 263 -10.15 11.62 12.74
C MET A 263 -10.97 12.84 12.32
N ALA A 264 -12.24 12.90 12.76
CA ALA A 264 -13.15 14.00 12.46
C ALA A 264 -13.94 14.43 13.70
N ALA A 265 -14.59 15.59 13.62
CA ALA A 265 -15.53 16.03 14.65
C ALA A 265 -16.85 15.26 14.53
N GLY A 266 -17.46 14.92 15.67
CA GLY A 266 -18.78 14.28 15.71
C GLY A 266 -19.91 15.19 15.22
N ILE A 267 -21.10 14.60 15.05
CA ILE A 267 -22.31 15.31 14.62
C ILE A 267 -22.58 16.50 15.54
N GLY A 268 -22.86 17.67 14.95
CA GLY A 268 -23.02 18.94 15.69
C GLY A 268 -21.71 19.59 16.14
N GLY A 269 -20.54 19.04 15.77
CA GLY A 269 -19.23 19.56 16.17
C GLY A 269 -18.78 19.13 17.57
N HIS A 270 -19.49 18.16 18.19
CA HIS A 270 -19.19 17.66 19.53
C HIS A 270 -18.58 16.27 19.49
N GLY A 271 -17.48 16.08 20.23
CA GLY A 271 -16.77 14.81 20.30
C GLY A 271 -15.88 14.52 19.09
N LEU A 272 -15.15 13.42 19.21
CA LEU A 272 -14.12 12.94 18.29
C LEU A 272 -14.55 11.59 17.72
N ILE A 273 -14.70 11.50 16.40
CA ILE A 273 -15.03 10.28 15.65
C ILE A 273 -13.84 9.84 14.80
N GLY A 274 -13.81 8.56 14.40
CA GLY A 274 -12.71 8.00 13.61
C GLY A 274 -13.09 6.70 12.92
N GLY A 275 -12.82 6.63 11.62
CA GLY A 275 -13.08 5.46 10.79
C GLY A 275 -12.48 5.59 9.42
N PHE A 276 -13.29 5.52 8.35
CA PHE A 276 -12.82 5.59 6.97
C PHE A 276 -13.54 6.69 6.18
N PHE A 277 -12.97 7.09 5.06
CA PHE A 277 -13.66 8.01 4.14
C PHE A 277 -14.80 7.31 3.39
N GLU A 278 -15.90 8.03 3.24
CA GLU A 278 -17.01 7.70 2.32
C GLU A 278 -16.51 7.60 0.87
N GLN A 279 -17.10 6.72 0.05
CA GLN A 279 -16.63 6.49 -1.32
C GLN A 279 -16.71 7.76 -2.18
N GLY A 280 -15.58 8.18 -2.76
CA GLY A 280 -15.49 9.40 -3.56
C GLY A 280 -15.52 10.71 -2.75
N SER A 281 -15.38 10.64 -1.43
CA SER A 281 -15.60 11.73 -0.49
C SER A 281 -14.42 11.91 0.48
N HIS A 282 -14.50 12.93 1.32
CA HIS A 282 -13.62 13.14 2.48
C HIS A 282 -14.40 13.20 3.81
N GLN A 283 -15.70 12.89 3.79
CA GLN A 283 -16.48 12.68 5.01
C GLN A 283 -16.04 11.38 5.69
N VAL A 284 -15.83 11.41 7.01
CA VAL A 284 -15.45 10.22 7.79
C VAL A 284 -16.70 9.51 8.26
N VAL A 285 -16.88 8.26 7.82
CA VAL A 285 -17.80 7.29 8.40
C VAL A 285 -17.16 6.80 9.71
N ASP A 286 -17.82 7.04 10.85
CA ASP A 286 -17.32 6.57 12.15
C ASP A 286 -17.34 5.04 12.20
N MET A 287 -16.29 4.44 12.78
CA MET A 287 -16.06 2.99 12.74
C MET A 287 -15.83 2.44 14.14
N GLU A 288 -16.68 1.49 14.55
CA GLU A 288 -16.47 0.68 15.76
C GLU A 288 -15.90 -0.72 15.44
N ALA A 289 -16.06 -1.22 14.21
CA ALA A 289 -15.44 -2.44 13.69
C ALA A 289 -15.21 -2.35 12.16
N CYS A 290 -14.30 -3.17 11.65
CA CYS A 290 -13.94 -3.34 10.26
C CYS A 290 -13.42 -4.78 10.03
N LEU A 291 -14.25 -5.65 9.47
CA LEU A 291 -14.00 -7.10 9.37
C LEU A 291 -12.70 -7.53 8.67
N ILE A 292 -12.06 -6.64 7.90
CA ILE A 292 -10.76 -6.90 7.24
C ILE A 292 -9.55 -6.47 8.09
N GLN A 293 -9.73 -5.76 9.20
CA GLN A 293 -8.66 -5.43 10.17
C GLN A 293 -8.52 -6.53 11.21
N GLN A 294 -7.27 -6.79 11.64
CA GLN A 294 -6.99 -7.60 12.83
C GLN A 294 -7.68 -7.00 14.06
N GLU A 295 -8.23 -7.83 14.94
CA GLU A 295 -9.07 -7.38 16.07
C GLU A 295 -8.28 -6.50 17.05
N GLN A 296 -6.99 -6.80 17.20
CA GLN A 296 -6.00 -6.05 17.96
C GLN A 296 -5.86 -4.60 17.46
N ASN A 297 -6.00 -4.37 16.15
CA ASN A 297 -6.04 -3.01 15.59
C ASN A 297 -7.38 -2.31 15.91
N GLU A 298 -8.51 -3.02 15.86
CA GLU A 298 -9.83 -2.46 16.21
C GLU A 298 -9.90 -2.05 17.68
N GLU A 299 -9.50 -2.93 18.59
CA GLU A 299 -9.37 -2.66 20.03
C GLU A 299 -8.57 -1.39 20.28
N THR A 300 -7.39 -1.31 19.66
CA THR A 300 -6.43 -0.23 19.86
C THR A 300 -6.95 1.09 19.31
N VAL A 301 -7.56 1.08 18.12
CA VAL A 301 -8.26 2.25 17.57
C VAL A 301 -9.40 2.69 18.50
N ARG A 302 -10.23 1.77 18.99
CA ARG A 302 -11.38 2.07 19.85
C ARG A 302 -10.93 2.67 21.20
N ALA A 303 -9.87 2.14 21.80
CA ALA A 303 -9.27 2.68 23.01
C ALA A 303 -8.67 4.08 22.76
N VAL A 304 -7.86 4.28 21.71
CA VAL A 304 -7.28 5.60 21.40
C VAL A 304 -8.38 6.63 21.06
N LYS A 305 -9.43 6.25 20.32
CA LYS A 305 -10.64 7.07 20.09
C LYS A 305 -11.24 7.55 21.42
N ARG A 306 -11.41 6.65 22.39
CA ARG A 306 -11.95 6.95 23.73
C ARG A 306 -11.01 7.88 24.52
N ILE A 307 -9.74 7.54 24.63
CA ILE A 307 -8.75 8.27 25.45
C ILE A 307 -8.53 9.69 24.91
N ALA A 308 -8.35 9.84 23.59
CA ALA A 308 -8.22 11.16 22.97
C ALA A 308 -9.49 12.01 23.17
N ARG A 309 -10.68 11.39 23.13
CA ARG A 309 -11.96 12.06 23.41
C ARG A 309 -12.08 12.51 24.87
N SER A 310 -11.63 11.72 25.85
CA SER A 310 -11.64 12.12 27.28
C SER A 310 -10.60 13.19 27.60
N LEU A 311 -9.46 13.20 26.91
CA LEU A 311 -8.41 14.24 27.03
C LEU A 311 -8.68 15.49 26.16
N GLY A 312 -9.89 15.63 25.61
CA GLY A 312 -10.32 16.84 24.89
C GLY A 312 -9.66 17.09 23.54
N TYR A 313 -9.07 16.07 22.90
CA TYR A 313 -8.40 16.24 21.60
C TYR A 313 -9.37 16.70 20.50
N SER A 314 -9.00 17.78 19.83
CA SER A 314 -9.72 18.28 18.65
C SER A 314 -9.28 17.54 17.39
N ALA A 315 -10.24 17.08 16.60
CA ALA A 315 -10.00 16.59 15.25
C ALA A 315 -9.51 17.72 14.33
N TYR A 316 -8.65 17.39 13.38
CA TYR A 316 -8.17 18.32 12.37
C TYR A 316 -9.18 18.51 11.24
N ASP A 317 -9.56 19.76 11.00
CA ASP A 317 -10.41 20.16 9.87
C ASP A 317 -9.55 20.65 8.70
N ARG A 318 -9.64 19.93 7.56
CA ARG A 318 -8.98 20.29 6.30
C ARG A 318 -9.48 21.60 5.68
N ALA A 319 -10.70 22.05 5.98
CA ALA A 319 -11.27 23.27 5.40
C ALA A 319 -10.78 24.54 6.11
N THR A 320 -10.62 24.53 7.44
CA THR A 320 -10.08 25.67 8.20
C THR A 320 -8.60 25.55 8.57
N GLY A 321 -7.99 24.36 8.42
CA GLY A 321 -6.60 24.09 8.81
C GLY A 321 -6.39 24.02 10.34
N ARG A 322 -7.46 23.88 11.11
CA ARG A 322 -7.47 23.94 12.59
C ARG A 322 -7.68 22.56 13.20
N GLY A 323 -7.49 22.47 14.52
CA GLY A 323 -7.55 21.21 15.27
C GLY A 323 -6.20 20.47 15.25
N LEU A 324 -6.06 19.47 16.11
CA LEU A 324 -4.77 18.83 16.40
C LEU A 324 -4.63 17.44 15.77
N LEU A 325 -5.52 16.50 16.09
CA LEU A 325 -5.37 15.10 15.70
C LEU A 325 -5.93 14.87 14.30
N ARG A 326 -5.06 14.47 13.35
CA ARG A 326 -5.42 14.23 11.94
C ARG A 326 -5.82 12.79 11.69
N HIS A 327 -5.01 11.86 12.17
CA HIS A 327 -5.21 10.42 12.04
C HIS A 327 -4.65 9.69 13.27
N VAL A 328 -5.19 8.50 13.54
CA VAL A 328 -4.52 7.47 14.34
C VAL A 328 -4.06 6.37 13.38
N VAL A 329 -2.78 6.00 13.44
CA VAL A 329 -2.28 4.79 12.77
C VAL A 329 -1.98 3.76 13.84
N VAL A 330 -2.40 2.52 13.63
CA VAL A 330 -2.03 1.38 14.47
C VAL A 330 -1.38 0.32 13.61
N ARG A 331 -0.30 -0.30 14.12
CA ARG A 331 0.23 -1.56 13.61
C ARG A 331 0.15 -2.60 14.72
N HIS A 332 -0.17 -3.84 14.37
CA HIS A 332 -0.03 -5.01 15.21
C HIS A 332 0.89 -5.99 14.49
N ALA A 333 1.94 -6.43 15.17
CA ALA A 333 2.83 -7.48 14.70
C ALA A 333 2.25 -8.84 15.10
N GLU A 334 1.92 -9.67 14.12
CA GLU A 334 1.14 -10.89 14.36
C GLU A 334 1.98 -11.97 15.07
N THR A 335 3.27 -12.07 14.75
CA THR A 335 4.17 -13.08 15.31
C THR A 335 4.59 -12.78 16.75
N THR A 336 4.68 -11.50 17.13
CA THR A 336 5.19 -11.06 18.45
C THR A 336 4.10 -10.51 19.38
N GLY A 337 2.91 -10.20 18.84
CA GLY A 337 1.84 -9.50 19.54
C GLY A 337 2.11 -8.02 19.82
N GLN A 338 3.23 -7.46 19.34
CA GLN A 338 3.59 -6.07 19.60
C GLN A 338 2.65 -5.10 18.88
N ARG A 339 2.23 -4.04 19.57
CA ARG A 339 1.39 -2.97 19.03
C ARG A 339 2.15 -1.65 18.98
N MET A 340 2.04 -0.94 17.86
CA MET A 340 2.52 0.44 17.68
C MET A 340 1.33 1.37 17.49
N VAL A 341 1.27 2.45 18.26
CA VAL A 341 0.31 3.54 18.10
C VAL A 341 1.03 4.77 17.57
N VAL A 342 0.56 5.36 16.46
CA VAL A 342 1.09 6.62 15.92
C VAL A 342 0.01 7.68 15.83
N LEU A 343 0.20 8.77 16.54
CA LEU A 343 -0.66 9.94 16.57
C LEU A 343 -0.18 10.94 15.51
N ILE A 344 -0.98 11.15 14.45
CA ILE A 344 -0.64 12.11 13.39
C ILE A 344 -1.18 13.49 13.79
N THR A 345 -0.30 14.44 14.10
CA THR A 345 -0.71 15.76 14.64
C THR A 345 -0.35 16.95 13.77
N ASN A 346 -1.29 17.91 13.71
CA ASN A 346 -1.14 19.23 13.10
C ASN A 346 -0.33 20.19 14.02
N GLY A 347 0.83 19.73 14.49
CA GLY A 347 1.67 20.46 15.43
C GLY A 347 2.64 19.56 16.19
N ARG A 348 3.67 20.19 16.78
CA ARG A 348 4.66 19.54 17.67
C ARG A 348 4.17 19.39 19.10
N ASP A 349 3.41 20.39 19.57
CA ASP A 349 2.82 20.36 20.91
C ASP A 349 1.74 19.28 21.01
N LEU A 350 1.66 18.63 22.17
CA LEU A 350 0.82 17.47 22.44
C LEU A 350 0.31 17.55 23.89
N PRO A 351 -0.78 18.30 24.15
CA PRO A 351 -1.34 18.43 25.49
C PRO A 351 -1.67 17.07 26.10
N HIS A 352 -1.41 16.88 27.40
CA HIS A 352 -1.64 15.61 28.10
C HIS A 352 -0.84 14.40 27.54
N ALA A 353 0.33 14.62 26.89
CA ALA A 353 1.13 13.54 26.30
C ALA A 353 1.44 12.37 27.27
N ASP A 354 1.89 12.66 28.49
CA ASP A 354 2.24 11.61 29.48
C ASP A 354 1.02 10.84 29.97
N GLU A 355 -0.11 11.53 30.16
CA GLU A 355 -1.40 10.96 30.58
C GLU A 355 -2.01 10.10 29.46
N LEU A 356 -1.95 10.58 28.21
CA LEU A 356 -2.32 9.83 27.01
C LEU A 356 -1.49 8.55 26.86
N CYS A 357 -0.16 8.63 27.04
CA CYS A 357 0.70 7.46 26.99
C CYS A 357 0.44 6.50 28.15
N GLY A 358 0.17 7.00 29.35
CA GLY A 358 -0.22 6.19 30.51
C GLY A 358 -1.49 5.38 30.23
N LEU A 359 -2.58 6.06 29.85
CA LEU A 359 -3.86 5.44 29.55
C LEU A 359 -3.78 4.46 28.37
N ILE A 360 -3.04 4.78 27.30
CA ILE A 360 -2.80 3.84 26.18
C ILE A 360 -2.13 2.54 26.65
N ARG A 361 -1.20 2.60 27.61
CA ARG A 361 -0.49 1.42 28.12
C ARG A 361 -1.31 0.60 29.11
N GLU A 362 -2.24 1.23 29.81
CA GLU A 362 -3.17 0.58 30.74
C GLU A 362 -4.34 -0.09 30.00
N ASP A 363 -4.93 0.60 29.02
CA ASP A 363 -6.09 0.13 28.26
C ASP A 363 -5.75 -0.88 27.14
N ILE A 364 -4.49 -0.97 26.70
CA ILE A 364 -4.12 -1.69 25.46
C ILE A 364 -2.92 -2.63 25.70
N PRO A 365 -3.17 -3.93 25.94
CA PRO A 365 -2.12 -4.94 26.06
C PRO A 365 -1.23 -5.03 24.82
N GLY A 366 0.07 -5.27 25.01
CA GLY A 366 1.03 -5.48 23.92
C GLY A 366 1.58 -4.20 23.26
N VAL A 367 1.18 -2.99 23.69
CA VAL A 367 1.79 -1.75 23.21
C VAL A 367 3.28 -1.72 23.56
N ALA A 368 4.12 -1.67 22.52
CA ALA A 368 5.58 -1.59 22.59
C ALA A 368 6.13 -0.25 22.07
N SER A 369 5.34 0.50 21.29
CA SER A 369 5.72 1.81 20.76
C SER A 369 4.52 2.76 20.72
N ILE A 370 4.71 3.99 21.22
CA ILE A 370 3.79 5.11 21.07
C ILE A 370 4.56 6.28 20.46
N CYS A 371 4.15 6.71 19.27
CA CYS A 371 4.82 7.76 18.49
C CYS A 371 3.87 8.93 18.19
N GLN A 372 4.43 10.14 18.11
CA GLN A 372 3.83 11.29 17.46
C GLN A 372 4.50 11.47 16.08
N ASN A 373 3.72 11.64 15.02
CA ASN A 373 4.24 12.11 13.74
C ASN A 373 3.64 13.48 13.41
N ILE A 374 4.50 14.47 13.14
CA ILE A 374 4.08 15.85 12.93
C ILE A 374 3.82 16.06 11.45
N ASN A 375 2.58 16.38 11.11
CA ASN A 375 2.17 16.73 9.77
C ASN A 375 1.29 17.99 9.79
N THR A 376 1.88 19.14 9.51
CA THR A 376 1.19 20.43 9.33
C THR A 376 0.87 20.74 7.86
N SER A 377 1.10 19.79 6.94
CA SER A 377 0.88 19.98 5.50
C SER A 377 -0.60 19.90 5.12
N SER A 378 -1.02 20.71 4.15
CA SER A 378 -2.32 20.59 3.49
C SER A 378 -2.39 19.48 2.43
N THR A 379 -1.28 18.77 2.15
CA THR A 379 -1.25 17.64 1.22
C THR A 379 -2.10 16.46 1.72
N SER A 380 -2.42 15.54 0.79
CA SER A 380 -3.16 14.31 1.06
C SER A 380 -2.36 13.25 1.83
N GLN A 381 -1.04 13.42 1.95
CA GLN A 381 -0.16 12.54 2.71
C GLN A 381 -0.55 12.50 4.19
N VAL A 382 -0.54 11.30 4.77
CA VAL A 382 -0.90 11.10 6.19
C VAL A 382 0.29 11.36 7.09
N PHE A 383 1.45 10.76 6.82
CA PHE A 383 2.68 11.07 7.53
C PHE A 383 3.31 12.37 7.02
N GLY A 384 3.85 13.14 7.95
CA GLY A 384 4.87 14.16 7.70
C GLY A 384 6.27 13.62 7.98
N GLU A 385 7.28 14.48 7.83
CA GLU A 385 8.69 14.09 7.85
C GLU A 385 9.18 13.69 9.26
N GLU A 386 8.77 14.42 10.30
CA GLU A 386 9.23 14.18 11.67
C GLU A 386 8.34 13.20 12.44
N THR A 387 8.97 12.15 13.00
CA THR A 387 8.37 11.27 14.02
C THR A 387 9.17 11.39 15.32
N ARG A 388 8.47 11.44 16.45
CA ARG A 388 9.01 11.43 17.81
C ARG A 388 8.44 10.23 18.55
N VAL A 389 9.30 9.42 19.17
CA VAL A 389 8.83 8.43 20.16
C VAL A 389 8.38 9.19 21.41
N LEU A 390 7.17 8.90 21.88
CA LEU A 390 6.62 9.40 23.14
C LEU A 390 6.89 8.40 24.27
N TRP A 391 6.76 7.11 23.97
CA TRP A 391 7.04 6.01 24.90
C TRP A 391 7.37 4.72 24.13
N GLY A 392 8.23 3.88 24.70
CA GLY A 392 8.61 2.59 24.11
C GLY A 392 9.72 2.72 23.06
N ASP A 393 9.72 1.82 22.08
CA ASP A 393 10.74 1.73 21.03
C ASP A 393 10.39 2.55 19.76
N ASP A 394 11.36 2.77 18.87
CA ASP A 394 11.15 3.44 17.55
C ASP A 394 10.51 2.52 16.49
N VAL A 395 10.56 1.20 16.75
CA VAL A 395 10.09 0.12 15.89
C VAL A 395 9.20 -0.86 16.67
N ILE A 396 8.47 -1.71 15.95
CA ILE A 396 8.01 -3.01 16.46
C ILE A 396 8.58 -4.13 15.59
N TYR A 397 8.62 -5.35 16.10
CA TYR A 397 9.16 -6.51 15.40
C TYR A 397 8.04 -7.46 14.97
N ASP A 398 8.02 -7.86 13.70
CA ASP A 398 7.17 -8.95 13.19
C ASP A 398 8.01 -9.89 12.31
N GLU A 399 7.47 -11.06 11.97
CA GLU A 399 8.12 -12.03 11.09
C GLU A 399 7.30 -12.25 9.82
N ILE A 400 7.98 -12.44 8.68
CA ILE A 400 7.38 -13.07 7.50
C ILE A 400 8.31 -14.19 7.05
N GLY A 401 7.80 -15.42 7.04
CA GLY A 401 8.45 -16.60 6.45
C GLY A 401 9.85 -16.93 6.96
N GLY A 402 10.11 -16.77 8.26
CA GLY A 402 11.43 -17.00 8.88
C GLY A 402 12.40 -15.82 8.79
N ILE A 403 11.90 -14.60 8.55
CA ILE A 403 12.69 -13.35 8.53
C ILE A 403 12.01 -12.30 9.40
N THR A 404 12.72 -11.81 10.41
CA THR A 404 12.23 -10.80 11.36
C THR A 404 12.50 -9.40 10.83
N PHE A 405 11.50 -8.52 10.85
CA PHE A 405 11.60 -7.13 10.41
C PHE A 405 11.40 -6.16 11.56
N ALA A 406 12.30 -5.19 11.69
CA ALA A 406 12.09 -3.99 12.48
C ALA A 406 11.24 -2.99 11.68
N ILE A 407 10.06 -2.67 12.19
CA ILE A 407 9.01 -1.93 11.48
C ILE A 407 8.86 -0.56 12.14
N SER A 408 9.51 0.46 11.56
CA SER A 408 9.39 1.85 12.01
C SER A 408 8.03 2.46 11.68
N ALA A 409 7.64 3.53 12.39
CA ALA A 409 6.34 4.18 12.22
C ALA A 409 6.03 4.61 10.77
N ARG A 410 7.03 5.11 10.04
CA ARG A 410 6.93 5.61 8.65
C ARG A 410 7.17 4.52 7.58
N SER A 411 7.76 3.37 7.92
CA SER A 411 8.11 2.31 6.97
C SER A 411 6.94 1.86 6.07
N PHE A 412 7.22 1.55 4.80
CA PHE A 412 6.35 0.64 4.07
C PHE A 412 6.59 -0.79 4.56
N PHE A 413 5.50 -1.46 4.90
CA PHE A 413 5.45 -2.87 5.25
C PHE A 413 4.10 -3.38 4.76
N GLN A 414 4.09 -4.56 4.13
CA GLN A 414 2.88 -5.12 3.56
C GLN A 414 1.85 -5.40 4.63
N VAL A 415 0.57 -5.21 4.27
CA VAL A 415 -0.51 -5.18 5.27
C VAL A 415 -1.18 -6.52 5.52
N ASN A 416 -0.86 -7.55 4.75
CA ASN A 416 -1.44 -8.89 4.82
C ASN A 416 -0.30 -9.92 4.88
N PRO A 417 0.23 -10.26 6.07
CA PRO A 417 1.41 -11.12 6.21
C PRO A 417 1.25 -12.47 5.49
N THR A 418 0.08 -13.11 5.63
CA THR A 418 -0.27 -14.39 5.02
C THR A 418 -0.09 -14.37 3.49
N GLN A 419 -0.65 -13.37 2.80
CA GLN A 419 -0.51 -13.26 1.34
C GLN A 419 0.83 -12.69 0.91
N THR A 420 1.49 -11.90 1.77
CA THR A 420 2.86 -11.42 1.55
C THR A 420 3.83 -12.59 1.44
N GLU A 421 3.71 -13.57 2.33
CA GLU A 421 4.54 -14.77 2.26
C GLU A 421 4.29 -15.56 0.97
N ARG A 422 3.03 -15.70 0.52
CA ARG A 422 2.71 -16.35 -0.77
C ARG A 422 3.39 -15.62 -1.94
N LEU A 423 3.22 -14.31 -2.02
CA LEU A 423 3.79 -13.46 -3.07
C LEU A 423 5.32 -13.54 -3.10
N TYR A 424 5.99 -13.42 -1.95
CA TYR A 424 7.44 -13.44 -1.85
C TYR A 424 8.04 -14.82 -2.13
N ARG A 425 7.35 -15.92 -1.75
CA ARG A 425 7.72 -17.27 -2.20
C ARG A 425 7.66 -17.38 -3.72
N THR A 426 6.56 -16.97 -4.35
CA THR A 426 6.45 -16.95 -5.82
C THR A 426 7.54 -16.09 -6.50
N ALA A 427 7.91 -14.95 -5.91
CA ALA A 427 9.00 -14.13 -6.43
C ALA A 427 10.36 -14.82 -6.36
N VAL A 428 10.65 -15.58 -5.29
CA VAL A 428 11.85 -16.43 -5.17
C VAL A 428 11.81 -17.59 -6.15
N ASP A 429 10.66 -18.26 -6.30
CA ASP A 429 10.47 -19.38 -7.23
C ASP A 429 10.69 -18.93 -8.68
N TYR A 430 10.11 -17.79 -9.08
CA TYR A 430 10.30 -17.18 -10.40
C TYR A 430 11.71 -16.60 -10.61
N ALA A 431 12.38 -16.15 -9.54
CA ALA A 431 13.79 -15.77 -9.64
C ALA A 431 14.67 -16.97 -10.00
N GLY A 432 14.25 -18.21 -9.70
CA GLY A 432 14.89 -19.45 -10.16
C GLY A 432 16.32 -19.60 -9.65
N LEU A 433 16.51 -19.31 -8.37
CA LEU A 433 17.82 -19.23 -7.71
C LEU A 433 18.36 -20.61 -7.31
N THR A 434 19.66 -20.81 -7.51
CA THR A 434 20.40 -22.05 -7.22
C THR A 434 21.48 -21.88 -6.15
N GLY A 435 21.83 -20.63 -5.81
CA GLY A 435 22.87 -20.29 -4.83
C GLY A 435 24.08 -19.59 -5.44
N GLU A 436 24.15 -19.48 -6.77
CA GLU A 436 25.26 -18.88 -7.52
C GLU A 436 24.95 -17.49 -8.09
N GLU A 437 23.65 -17.14 -8.19
CA GLU A 437 23.17 -15.96 -8.89
C GLU A 437 23.48 -14.65 -8.16
N THR A 438 23.80 -13.62 -8.95
CA THR A 438 23.78 -12.21 -8.52
C THR A 438 22.44 -11.59 -8.85
N VAL A 439 21.76 -11.03 -7.85
CA VAL A 439 20.41 -10.48 -7.98
C VAL A 439 20.41 -8.98 -7.65
N ILE A 440 19.67 -8.17 -8.42
CA ILE A 440 19.31 -6.80 -8.05
C ILE A 440 17.83 -6.77 -7.65
N ASP A 441 17.51 -6.06 -6.58
CA ASP A 441 16.16 -5.80 -6.09
C ASP A 441 15.92 -4.29 -6.07
N ALA A 442 15.09 -3.79 -6.98
CA ALA A 442 14.85 -2.36 -7.16
C ALA A 442 13.46 -1.93 -6.65
N TYR A 443 13.43 -0.79 -5.96
CA TYR A 443 12.35 -0.38 -5.05
C TYR A 443 12.24 -1.27 -3.79
N CYS A 444 13.40 -1.71 -3.27
CA CYS A 444 13.48 -2.72 -2.22
C CYS A 444 12.89 -2.30 -0.85
N GLY A 445 12.54 -1.02 -0.65
CA GLY A 445 11.96 -0.52 0.59
C GLY A 445 12.84 -0.80 1.82
N ILE A 446 12.30 -1.50 2.81
CA ILE A 446 13.05 -1.95 4.02
C ILE A 446 13.72 -3.32 3.84
N GLY A 447 13.99 -3.72 2.59
CA GLY A 447 14.67 -4.94 2.21
C GLY A 447 13.80 -6.21 2.24
N THR A 448 12.47 -6.10 2.19
CA THR A 448 11.58 -7.25 2.44
C THR A 448 11.76 -8.37 1.41
N ILE A 449 11.78 -8.04 0.12
CA ILE A 449 12.06 -9.00 -0.96
C ILE A 449 13.54 -9.36 -0.98
N THR A 450 14.44 -8.38 -0.80
CA THR A 450 15.90 -8.55 -0.79
C THR A 450 16.36 -9.64 0.15
N LEU A 451 15.84 -9.65 1.39
CA LEU A 451 16.23 -10.61 2.42
C LEU A 451 15.64 -12.00 2.18
N PHE A 452 14.46 -12.12 1.54
CA PHE A 452 13.94 -13.40 1.05
C PHE A 452 14.86 -14.00 -0.01
N LEU A 453 15.22 -13.21 -1.04
CA LEU A 453 16.13 -13.60 -2.12
C LEU A 453 17.52 -14.00 -1.58
N ALA A 454 18.03 -13.26 -0.59
CA ALA A 454 19.37 -13.47 -0.05
C ALA A 454 19.59 -14.82 0.64
N ARG A 455 18.53 -15.54 1.02
CA ARG A 455 18.67 -16.93 1.52
C ARG A 455 18.97 -17.95 0.43
N HIS A 456 18.78 -17.58 -0.84
CA HIS A 456 18.82 -18.48 -1.99
C HIS A 456 19.77 -18.00 -3.11
N ALA A 457 20.22 -16.76 -3.08
CA ALA A 457 21.18 -16.17 -4.04
C ALA A 457 22.60 -16.05 -3.46
N ARG A 458 23.60 -15.93 -4.33
CA ARG A 458 25.00 -15.69 -3.94
C ARG A 458 25.22 -14.28 -3.38
N ARG A 459 24.62 -13.28 -4.03
CA ARG A 459 24.67 -11.87 -3.63
C ARG A 459 23.39 -11.16 -4.08
N VAL A 460 22.85 -10.28 -3.24
CA VAL A 460 21.67 -9.46 -3.58
C VAL A 460 21.98 -7.98 -3.34
N TYR A 461 21.58 -7.13 -4.27
CA TYR A 461 21.80 -5.69 -4.24
C TYR A 461 20.46 -4.95 -4.23
N GLY A 462 20.07 -4.41 -3.08
CA GLY A 462 18.85 -3.63 -2.89
C GLY A 462 19.05 -2.13 -3.16
N VAL A 463 18.19 -1.54 -3.99
CA VAL A 463 18.15 -0.08 -4.21
C VAL A 463 16.78 0.52 -3.92
N GLU A 464 16.78 1.63 -3.19
CA GLU A 464 15.61 2.41 -2.77
C GLU A 464 16.00 3.90 -2.67
N ILE A 465 15.08 4.82 -2.99
CA ILE A 465 15.34 6.26 -3.01
C ILE A 465 15.19 6.92 -1.63
N ILE A 466 14.42 6.31 -0.72
CA ILE A 466 14.21 6.80 0.66
C ILE A 466 15.39 6.36 1.57
N PRO A 467 16.20 7.30 2.12
CA PRO A 467 17.34 6.96 2.96
C PRO A 467 16.97 6.15 4.21
N GLU A 468 15.89 6.53 4.91
CA GLU A 468 15.45 5.86 6.14
C GLU A 468 15.03 4.40 5.89
N ALA A 469 14.53 4.09 4.69
CA ALA A 469 14.15 2.73 4.31
C ALA A 469 15.38 1.84 4.12
N ILE A 470 16.47 2.37 3.55
CA ILE A 470 17.77 1.69 3.42
C ILE A 470 18.46 1.53 4.78
N GLU A 471 18.26 2.46 5.72
CA GLU A 471 18.73 2.30 7.11
C GLU A 471 17.98 1.16 7.82
N ASP A 472 16.65 1.10 7.72
CA ASP A 472 15.85 -0.03 8.22
C ASP A 472 16.21 -1.34 7.49
N ALA A 473 16.48 -1.33 6.18
CA ALA A 473 16.91 -2.51 5.42
C ALA A 473 18.25 -3.10 5.91
N ARG A 474 19.24 -2.24 6.18
CA ARG A 474 20.53 -2.66 6.77
C ARG A 474 20.34 -3.16 8.22
N ARG A 475 19.44 -2.55 8.99
CA ARG A 475 19.04 -3.01 10.34
C ARG A 475 18.44 -4.42 10.27
N ASN A 476 17.56 -4.67 9.30
CA ASN A 476 16.91 -5.97 9.05
C ASN A 476 17.90 -7.03 8.57
N ALA A 477 18.85 -6.69 7.69
CA ALA A 477 19.89 -7.62 7.24
C ALA A 477 20.76 -8.11 8.42
N LEU A 478 21.19 -7.19 9.28
CA LEU A 478 21.97 -7.51 10.49
C LEU A 478 21.17 -8.36 11.49
N LEU A 479 19.89 -8.01 11.70
CA LEU A 479 18.96 -8.71 12.60
C LEU A 479 18.78 -10.20 12.22
N ASN A 480 18.77 -10.51 10.93
CA ASN A 480 18.64 -11.87 10.39
C ASN A 480 19.99 -12.54 10.06
N HIS A 481 21.11 -11.88 10.39
CA HIS A 481 22.47 -12.35 10.10
C HIS A 481 22.77 -12.55 8.60
N ILE A 482 22.06 -11.83 7.72
CA ILE A 482 22.20 -11.90 6.26
C ILE A 482 23.36 -11.00 5.82
N ALA A 483 24.51 -11.63 5.53
CA ALA A 483 25.76 -10.94 5.14
C ALA A 483 25.98 -10.84 3.62
N ASN A 484 25.06 -11.36 2.81
CA ASN A 484 25.11 -11.36 1.34
C ASN A 484 24.10 -10.40 0.68
N ALA A 485 23.45 -9.54 1.46
CA ALA A 485 22.66 -8.41 0.95
C ALA A 485 23.44 -7.09 1.08
N GLU A 486 23.49 -6.31 0.00
CA GLU A 486 24.02 -4.94 -0.04
C GLU A 486 22.90 -3.94 -0.34
N PHE A 487 23.03 -2.70 0.12
CA PHE A 487 21.96 -1.71 0.06
C PHE A 487 22.48 -0.31 -0.28
N ALA A 488 21.92 0.32 -1.32
CA ALA A 488 22.29 1.67 -1.76
C ALA A 488 21.07 2.62 -1.81
N VAL A 489 21.32 3.90 -1.53
CA VAL A 489 20.31 4.97 -1.58
C VAL A 489 20.37 5.66 -2.94
N GLY A 490 19.28 5.67 -3.68
CA GLY A 490 19.15 6.45 -4.91
C GLY A 490 18.10 5.95 -5.89
N PRO A 491 17.93 6.62 -7.05
CA PRO A 491 17.13 6.11 -8.15
C PRO A 491 17.76 4.85 -8.76
N ALA A 492 16.96 3.82 -9.02
CA ALA A 492 17.43 2.53 -9.52
C ALA A 492 18.15 2.67 -10.88
N GLU A 493 17.61 3.50 -11.77
CA GLU A 493 18.16 3.88 -13.07
C GLU A 493 19.52 4.62 -13.01
N VAL A 494 19.93 5.09 -11.82
CA VAL A 494 21.24 5.73 -11.59
C VAL A 494 22.22 4.77 -10.90
N ILE A 495 21.75 4.01 -9.92
CA ILE A 495 22.58 3.10 -9.12
C ILE A 495 22.94 1.82 -9.87
N MET A 496 22.01 1.25 -10.64
CA MET A 496 22.24 -0.04 -11.32
C MET A 496 23.31 0.06 -12.43
N PRO A 497 23.40 1.14 -13.23
CA PRO A 497 24.55 1.36 -14.13
C PRO A 497 25.88 1.61 -13.41
N GLN A 498 25.86 2.21 -12.21
CA GLN A 498 27.07 2.39 -11.39
C GLN A 498 27.61 1.04 -10.92
N TRP A 499 26.75 0.19 -10.37
CA TRP A 499 27.10 -1.20 -10.04
C TRP A 499 27.61 -1.99 -11.26
N GLN A 500 27.04 -1.80 -12.45
CA GLN A 500 27.56 -2.42 -13.68
C GLN A 500 28.98 -1.95 -14.01
N ALA A 501 29.27 -0.65 -13.87
CA ALA A 501 30.61 -0.10 -14.06
C ALA A 501 31.63 -0.57 -12.99
N GLU A 502 31.15 -0.91 -11.79
CA GLU A 502 31.91 -1.54 -10.71
C GLU A 502 32.09 -3.07 -10.90
N GLY A 503 31.45 -3.66 -11.92
CA GLY A 503 31.60 -5.07 -12.31
C GLY A 503 30.45 -6.00 -11.87
N VAL A 504 29.37 -5.47 -11.29
CA VAL A 504 28.18 -6.25 -10.93
C VAL A 504 27.37 -6.58 -12.19
N ALA A 505 27.31 -7.86 -12.55
CA ALA A 505 26.46 -8.36 -13.62
C ALA A 505 25.28 -9.14 -13.01
N PRO A 506 24.03 -8.65 -13.08
CA PRO A 506 22.87 -9.35 -12.53
C PRO A 506 22.41 -10.50 -13.43
N ASP A 507 22.28 -11.69 -12.86
CA ASP A 507 21.60 -12.82 -13.49
C ASP A 507 20.07 -12.62 -13.48
N VAL A 508 19.57 -11.99 -12.41
CA VAL A 508 18.16 -11.71 -12.16
C VAL A 508 17.99 -10.27 -11.69
N ILE A 509 16.96 -9.58 -12.18
CA ILE A 509 16.48 -8.32 -11.60
C ILE A 509 15.06 -8.53 -11.07
N VAL A 510 14.78 -8.04 -9.88
CA VAL A 510 13.46 -8.04 -9.24
C VAL A 510 13.00 -6.59 -9.06
N VAL A 511 11.72 -6.32 -9.30
CA VAL A 511 11.11 -4.99 -9.15
C VAL A 511 9.75 -5.09 -8.44
N ASP A 512 9.50 -4.20 -7.47
CA ASP A 512 8.17 -3.97 -6.86
C ASP A 512 7.81 -2.47 -6.89
N PRO A 513 7.55 -1.90 -8.09
CA PRO A 513 7.33 -0.47 -8.26
C PRO A 513 6.01 0.03 -7.67
N PRO A 514 5.94 1.32 -7.31
CA PRO A 514 4.68 1.96 -6.93
C PRO A 514 3.66 1.91 -8.09
N ARG A 515 2.37 2.11 -7.78
CA ARG A 515 1.20 2.07 -8.70
C ARG A 515 1.31 2.83 -10.04
N LYS A 516 2.33 3.65 -10.27
CA LYS A 516 2.63 4.23 -11.59
C LYS A 516 3.35 3.26 -12.55
N GLY A 517 3.75 2.08 -12.07
CA GLY A 517 4.67 1.16 -12.75
C GLY A 517 6.13 1.57 -12.60
N CYS A 518 7.04 0.87 -13.28
CA CYS A 518 8.45 1.25 -13.37
C CYS A 518 8.59 2.65 -13.98
N ASP A 519 9.72 3.30 -13.71
CA ASP A 519 10.09 4.49 -14.49
C ASP A 519 10.60 4.08 -15.88
N PRO A 520 10.28 4.81 -16.98
CA PRO A 520 10.80 4.52 -18.30
C PRO A 520 12.33 4.45 -18.37
N ALA A 521 13.04 5.21 -17.53
CA ALA A 521 14.50 5.11 -17.41
C ALA A 521 14.94 3.74 -16.88
N LEU A 522 14.30 3.23 -15.82
CA LEU A 522 14.60 1.90 -15.26
C LEU A 522 14.28 0.77 -16.25
N LEU A 523 13.20 0.91 -17.04
CA LEU A 523 12.89 -0.06 -18.09
C LEU A 523 14.01 -0.12 -19.13
N ALA A 524 14.55 1.03 -19.56
CA ALA A 524 15.71 1.07 -20.44
C ALA A 524 16.96 0.45 -19.78
N THR A 525 17.25 0.79 -18.51
CA THR A 525 18.37 0.21 -17.76
C THR A 525 18.29 -1.32 -17.67
N MET A 526 17.11 -1.91 -17.43
CA MET A 526 16.95 -3.37 -17.44
C MET A 526 17.23 -4.00 -18.82
N LEU A 527 16.84 -3.31 -19.91
CA LEU A 527 17.14 -3.73 -21.28
C LEU A 527 18.62 -3.56 -21.66
N GLU A 528 19.36 -2.66 -21.03
CA GLU A 528 20.81 -2.48 -21.21
C GLU A 528 21.62 -3.52 -20.41
N LEU A 529 21.23 -3.78 -19.15
CA LEU A 529 21.84 -4.80 -18.29
C LEU A 529 21.64 -6.23 -18.82
N ARG A 530 20.52 -6.49 -19.49
CA ARG A 530 20.13 -7.77 -20.09
C ARG A 530 20.23 -8.99 -19.14
N PRO A 531 19.69 -8.96 -17.89
CA PRO A 531 19.66 -10.14 -17.02
C PRO A 531 18.98 -11.35 -17.70
N ALA A 532 19.27 -12.57 -17.26
CA ALA A 532 18.64 -13.76 -17.81
C ALA A 532 17.13 -13.83 -17.50
N ARG A 533 16.72 -13.33 -16.31
CA ARG A 533 15.34 -13.27 -15.84
C ARG A 533 15.03 -11.88 -15.27
N ILE A 534 13.77 -11.45 -15.38
CA ILE A 534 13.22 -10.34 -14.61
C ILE A 534 11.97 -10.87 -13.89
N VAL A 535 11.89 -10.60 -12.58
CA VAL A 535 10.70 -10.89 -11.77
C VAL A 535 10.01 -9.57 -11.46
N TYR A 536 8.78 -9.41 -11.95
CA TYR A 536 8.01 -8.18 -11.77
C TYR A 536 6.88 -8.43 -10.78
N VAL A 537 6.92 -7.75 -9.63
CA VAL A 537 5.80 -7.66 -8.67
C VAL A 537 5.02 -6.38 -8.96
N SER A 538 3.68 -6.42 -8.90
CA SER A 538 2.86 -5.22 -9.14
C SER A 538 1.53 -5.26 -8.41
N CYS A 539 1.12 -4.10 -7.89
CA CYS A 539 -0.21 -3.86 -7.34
C CYS A 539 -1.19 -3.15 -8.32
N ASP A 540 -0.81 -3.00 -9.59
CA ASP A 540 -1.65 -2.41 -10.65
C ASP A 540 -1.46 -3.13 -12.00
N PRO A 541 -2.43 -3.98 -12.44
CA PRO A 541 -2.31 -4.74 -13.69
C PRO A 541 -2.18 -3.88 -14.96
N ALA A 542 -2.65 -2.63 -14.96
CA ALA A 542 -2.68 -1.79 -16.16
C ALA A 542 -1.33 -1.15 -16.45
N THR A 543 -0.63 -0.69 -15.41
CA THR A 543 0.75 -0.22 -15.51
C THR A 543 1.72 -1.39 -15.70
N LEU A 544 1.48 -2.53 -15.04
CA LEU A 544 2.18 -3.78 -15.34
C LEU A 544 2.09 -4.15 -16.83
N ALA A 545 0.89 -4.17 -17.41
CA ALA A 545 0.72 -4.54 -18.82
C ALA A 545 1.40 -3.55 -19.80
N ARG A 546 1.48 -2.26 -19.44
CA ARG A 546 2.28 -1.25 -20.17
C ARG A 546 3.77 -1.60 -20.13
N ASP A 547 4.29 -1.89 -18.94
CA ASP A 547 5.73 -2.08 -18.71
C ASP A 547 6.25 -3.42 -19.24
N LEU A 548 5.43 -4.47 -19.14
CA LEU A 548 5.67 -5.73 -19.85
C LEU A 548 5.81 -5.48 -21.35
N ARG A 549 4.93 -4.69 -21.99
CA ARG A 549 5.06 -4.40 -23.44
C ARG A 549 6.41 -3.77 -23.80
N VAL A 550 6.92 -2.85 -22.97
CA VAL A 550 8.23 -2.22 -23.19
C VAL A 550 9.37 -3.24 -23.12
N LEU A 551 9.34 -4.14 -22.13
CA LEU A 551 10.33 -5.21 -21.99
C LEU A 551 10.27 -6.20 -23.15
N GLU A 552 9.07 -6.54 -23.60
CA GLU A 552 8.79 -7.43 -24.75
C GLU A 552 9.31 -6.86 -26.07
N ASP A 553 9.07 -5.56 -26.33
CA ASP A 553 9.66 -4.85 -27.47
C ASP A 553 11.21 -4.75 -27.37
N GLY A 554 11.75 -4.80 -26.15
CA GLY A 554 13.18 -4.87 -25.84
C GLY A 554 13.80 -6.28 -25.90
N GLY A 555 13.07 -7.30 -26.37
CA GLY A 555 13.61 -8.66 -26.54
C GLY A 555 13.45 -9.59 -25.33
N TYR A 556 12.65 -9.22 -24.33
CA TYR A 556 12.20 -10.17 -23.30
C TYR A 556 10.98 -10.98 -23.76
N ARG A 557 10.56 -11.93 -22.92
CA ARG A 557 9.34 -12.71 -23.07
C ARG A 557 8.68 -12.91 -21.71
N THR A 558 7.48 -12.36 -21.51
CA THR A 558 6.60 -12.75 -20.41
C THR A 558 6.24 -14.22 -20.55
N VAL A 559 6.43 -14.99 -19.48
CA VAL A 559 6.16 -16.44 -19.47
C VAL A 559 4.81 -16.71 -18.83
N GLU A 560 4.64 -16.22 -17.60
CA GLU A 560 3.51 -16.53 -16.75
C GLU A 560 3.31 -15.45 -15.69
N VAL A 561 2.07 -15.31 -15.24
CA VAL A 561 1.64 -14.38 -14.21
C VAL A 561 0.89 -15.16 -13.15
N GLN A 562 1.32 -15.00 -11.90
CA GLN A 562 0.62 -15.48 -10.72
C GLN A 562 -0.04 -14.30 -10.00
N PRO A 563 -1.37 -14.14 -10.10
CA PRO A 563 -2.09 -13.17 -9.30
C PRO A 563 -2.21 -13.65 -7.84
N VAL A 564 -2.13 -12.73 -6.89
CA VAL A 564 -2.30 -12.95 -5.45
C VAL A 564 -3.35 -11.99 -4.93
N ASP A 565 -4.33 -12.51 -4.18
CA ASP A 565 -5.34 -11.67 -3.55
C ASP A 565 -4.83 -11.08 -2.22
N MET A 566 -3.92 -10.12 -2.32
CA MET A 566 -3.39 -9.38 -1.17
C MET A 566 -4.48 -8.59 -0.41
N PHE A 567 -5.61 -8.30 -1.08
CA PHE A 567 -6.67 -7.45 -0.56
C PHE A 567 -8.08 -8.03 -0.85
N PRO A 568 -8.50 -9.11 -0.16
CA PRO A 568 -9.84 -9.65 -0.25
C PRO A 568 -10.94 -8.59 -0.05
N HIS A 569 -12.09 -8.79 -0.67
CA HIS A 569 -13.23 -7.86 -0.65
C HIS A 569 -12.98 -6.46 -1.24
N THR A 570 -11.79 -6.20 -1.79
CA THR A 570 -11.48 -5.03 -2.62
C THR A 570 -11.25 -5.44 -4.08
N THR A 571 -11.28 -4.50 -5.02
CA THR A 571 -10.93 -4.78 -6.42
C THR A 571 -9.43 -4.93 -6.69
N HIS A 572 -8.56 -4.62 -5.73
CA HIS A 572 -7.12 -4.76 -5.92
C HIS A 572 -6.69 -6.23 -6.03
N VAL A 573 -5.72 -6.48 -6.90
CA VAL A 573 -5.04 -7.76 -7.08
C VAL A 573 -3.57 -7.45 -7.27
N GLU A 574 -2.69 -8.20 -6.61
CA GLU A 574 -1.25 -8.11 -6.85
C GLU A 574 -0.83 -9.23 -7.82
N CYS A 575 0.23 -9.03 -8.58
CA CYS A 575 0.72 -9.97 -9.58
C CYS A 575 2.22 -10.14 -9.44
N CYS A 576 2.70 -11.38 -9.34
CA CYS A 576 4.09 -11.72 -9.61
C CYS A 576 4.20 -12.27 -11.04
N VAL A 577 5.24 -11.86 -11.78
CA VAL A 577 5.40 -12.18 -13.20
C VAL A 577 6.79 -12.70 -13.50
N LEU A 578 6.87 -13.86 -14.13
CA LEU A 578 8.11 -14.40 -14.69
C LEU A 578 8.32 -13.84 -16.09
N ILE A 579 9.42 -13.12 -16.28
CA ILE A 579 9.90 -12.63 -17.57
C ILE A 579 11.29 -13.24 -17.81
N VAL A 580 11.51 -13.80 -19.01
CA VAL A 580 12.83 -14.33 -19.39
C VAL A 580 13.37 -13.59 -20.59
N ARG A 581 14.69 -13.44 -20.69
CA ARG A 581 15.33 -12.91 -21.91
C ARG A 581 15.03 -13.87 -23.07
N SER A 582 14.61 -13.35 -24.23
CA SER A 582 14.42 -14.20 -25.40
C SER A 582 15.75 -14.82 -25.83
N LYS A 583 15.67 -15.99 -26.47
CA LYS A 583 16.81 -16.54 -27.20
C LYS A 583 16.83 -15.91 -28.59
N GLU A 584 18.01 -15.43 -28.99
CA GLU A 584 18.35 -15.07 -30.37
C GLU A 584 18.31 -16.31 -31.29
#